data_AF-U4TXN9-F1
#
_entry.id   AF-U4TXN9-F1
#
_cell.length_a   1.000
_cell.length_b   1.000
_cell.length_c   1.000
_cell.angle_alpha   90.00
_cell.angle_beta   90.00
_cell.angle_gamma   90.00
#
_symmetry.space_group_name_H-M   'P 1'
#
loop_
_entity.id
_entity.type
_entity.pdbx_description
1 polymer ?
#
loop_
_entity_poly.entity_id
_entity_poly.type
_entity_poly.pdbx_seq_one_letter_code
_entity_poly.pdbx_strand_id
1 'polypeptide(L)'
;MSNPKERISLKYTNSSNKFSEPSAEYNNQYCSIYLTRLKCMEPLLMERIEKKWGDKYPICKLHKLTEEKYNKCVVIGTVFKDQKLKPSVLKQLAEGNQLIPQPILTHFTDESDLLFMEDEVQRYQIVVKYSK
;
A
#
# COMPACT_ATOMS: atom_id res chain seq x y z
N MET A 1 16.57 -54.11 22.86
CA MET A 1 15.51 -53.59 21.97
C MET A 1 15.04 -52.26 22.55
N SER A 2 15.19 -51.18 21.79
CA SER A 2 14.89 -49.82 22.28
C SER A 2 13.37 -49.60 22.26
N ASN A 3 12.77 -49.19 23.38
CA ASN A 3 11.34 -48.89 23.44
C ASN A 3 10.97 -47.79 22.43
N PRO A 4 9.81 -47.90 21.74
CA PRO A 4 9.34 -46.84 20.86
C PRO A 4 9.10 -45.57 21.68
N LYS A 5 9.76 -44.48 21.29
CA LYS A 5 9.52 -43.16 21.89
C LYS A 5 8.23 -42.60 21.30
N GLU A 6 7.21 -42.41 22.13
CA GLU A 6 6.00 -41.70 21.72
C GLU A 6 6.27 -40.19 21.58
N ARG A 7 5.66 -39.59 20.57
CA ARG A 7 5.75 -38.15 20.33
C ARG A 7 4.95 -37.41 21.40
N ILE A 8 5.62 -36.53 22.15
CA ILE A 8 4.97 -35.65 23.11
C ILE A 8 3.99 -34.73 22.36
N SER A 9 2.73 -34.75 22.77
CA SER A 9 1.71 -33.82 22.27
C SER A 9 1.66 -32.58 23.16
N LEU A 10 1.68 -31.39 22.55
CA LEU A 10 1.55 -30.10 23.22
C LEU A 10 0.25 -29.43 22.80
N LYS A 11 -0.29 -28.57 23.66
CA LYS A 11 -1.45 -27.75 23.33
C LYS A 11 -1.09 -26.78 22.21
N TYR A 12 -1.77 -26.90 21.07
CA TYR A 12 -1.68 -26.01 19.94
C TYR A 12 -3.05 -25.39 19.67
N THR A 13 -3.08 -24.08 19.40
CA THR A 13 -4.27 -23.36 18.98
C THR A 13 -3.95 -22.59 17.70
N ASN A 14 -4.75 -22.79 16.66
CA ASN A 14 -4.64 -22.00 15.44
C ASN A 14 -5.31 -20.62 15.64
N SER A 15 -4.55 -19.54 15.43
CA SER A 15 -5.04 -18.15 15.52
C SER A 15 -5.31 -17.50 14.15
N SER A 16 -5.39 -18.30 13.08
CA SER A 16 -5.61 -17.83 11.70
C SER A 16 -7.09 -17.62 11.36
N ASN A 17 -8.01 -17.69 12.34
CA ASN A 17 -9.46 -17.68 12.11
C ASN A 17 -9.92 -16.53 11.21
N LYS A 18 -9.29 -15.35 11.33
CA LYS A 18 -9.56 -14.15 10.51
C LYS A 18 -9.25 -14.28 9.01
N PHE A 19 -8.63 -15.38 8.58
CA PHE A 19 -8.26 -15.66 7.19
C PHE A 19 -9.02 -16.86 6.60
N SER A 20 -9.88 -17.51 7.39
CA SER A 20 -10.41 -18.84 7.06
C SER A 20 -11.58 -18.82 6.09
N GLU A 21 -12.27 -17.68 5.95
CA GLU A 21 -13.48 -17.57 5.12
C GLU A 21 -13.46 -16.27 4.32
N PRO A 22 -13.10 -16.31 3.03
CA PRO A 22 -13.41 -15.21 2.13
C PRO A 22 -14.94 -15.14 1.96
N SER A 23 -15.53 -13.95 2.12
CA SER A 23 -16.93 -13.75 1.76
C SER A 23 -17.11 -14.03 0.27
N ALA A 24 -18.21 -14.69 -0.11
CA ALA A 24 -18.56 -14.93 -1.51
C ALA A 24 -19.12 -13.67 -2.22
N GLU A 25 -18.82 -12.48 -1.69
CA GLU A 25 -19.38 -11.22 -2.15
C GLU A 25 -18.37 -10.47 -3.03
N TYR A 26 -18.58 -10.55 -4.35
CA TYR A 26 -17.68 -9.97 -5.37
C TYR A 26 -18.14 -8.62 -5.91
N ASN A 27 -19.25 -8.08 -5.40
CA ASN A 27 -19.82 -6.81 -5.87
C ASN A 27 -19.13 -5.57 -5.26
N ASN A 28 -18.25 -5.77 -4.27
CA ASN A 28 -17.57 -4.70 -3.57
C ASN A 28 -16.41 -4.13 -4.40
N GLN A 29 -16.34 -2.80 -4.47
CA GLN A 29 -15.22 -2.10 -5.12
C GLN A 29 -13.98 -2.08 -4.22
N TYR A 30 -12.78 -2.16 -4.81
CA TYR A 30 -11.51 -2.19 -4.06
C TYR A 30 -11.22 -0.92 -3.25
N CYS A 31 -11.91 0.20 -3.53
CA CYS A 31 -11.74 1.47 -2.82
C CYS A 31 -11.93 1.33 -1.30
N SER A 32 -12.91 0.53 -0.86
CA SER A 32 -13.21 0.34 0.56
C SER A 32 -12.01 -0.17 1.36
N ILE A 33 -11.21 -1.07 0.76
CA ILE A 33 -10.00 -1.62 1.40
C ILE A 33 -8.98 -0.52 1.68
N TYR A 34 -8.77 0.41 0.75
CA TYR A 34 -7.81 1.49 0.91
C TYR A 34 -8.28 2.52 1.94
N LEU A 35 -9.57 2.86 1.94
CA LEU A 35 -10.16 3.75 2.94
C LEU A 35 -10.06 3.15 4.35
N THR A 36 -10.37 1.86 4.52
CA THR A 36 -10.21 1.16 5.81
C THR A 36 -8.76 1.13 6.25
N ARG A 37 -7.82 0.83 5.35
CA ARG A 37 -6.38 0.82 5.66
C ARG A 37 -5.90 2.18 6.13
N LEU A 38 -6.23 3.25 5.40
CA LEU A 38 -5.84 4.61 5.78
C LEU A 38 -6.41 4.98 7.16
N LYS A 39 -7.72 4.75 7.36
CA LYS A 39 -8.41 5.02 8.64
C LYS A 39 -7.80 4.26 9.82
N CYS A 40 -7.42 2.99 9.64
CA CYS A 40 -6.81 2.19 10.70
C CYS A 40 -5.36 2.61 10.99
N MET A 41 -4.63 3.09 9.97
CA MET A 41 -3.22 3.45 10.09
C MET A 41 -3.01 4.87 10.61
N GLU A 42 -3.91 5.80 10.31
CA GLU A 42 -3.84 7.21 10.72
C GLU A 42 -3.60 7.42 12.23
N PRO A 43 -4.31 6.78 13.18
CA PRO A 43 -4.04 6.96 14.61
C PRO A 43 -2.66 6.45 15.04
N LEU A 44 -2.20 5.32 14.46
CA LEU A 44 -0.85 4.79 14.69
C LEU A 44 0.22 5.74 14.11
N LEU A 45 -0.13 6.37 12.98
CA LEU A 45 0.51 7.52 12.34
C LEU A 45 0.80 8.64 13.33
N MET A 46 -0.29 9.20 13.84
CA MET A 46 -0.32 10.36 14.72
C MET A 46 0.49 10.14 16.00
N GLU A 47 0.37 8.97 16.63
CA GLU A 47 1.15 8.65 17.84
C GLU A 47 2.67 8.69 17.56
N ARG A 48 3.11 8.18 16.40
CA ARG A 48 4.53 8.20 16.03
C ARG A 48 5.02 9.58 15.62
N ILE A 49 4.16 10.35 14.95
CA ILE A 49 4.45 11.74 14.58
C ILE A 49 4.67 12.57 15.84
N GLU A 50 3.76 12.46 16.82
CA GLU A 50 3.85 13.15 18.10
C GLU A 50 5.14 12.80 18.85
N LYS A 51 5.47 11.51 18.98
CA LYS A 51 6.71 11.08 19.63
C LYS A 51 7.98 11.59 18.94
N LYS A 52 7.95 11.76 17.61
CA LYS A 52 9.14 12.10 16.81
C LYS A 52 9.34 13.60 16.65
N TRP A 53 8.25 14.34 16.47
CA TRP A 53 8.27 15.74 16.10
C TRP A 53 7.42 16.64 17.01
N GLY A 54 6.54 16.09 17.85
CA GLY A 54 5.54 16.84 18.62
C GLY A 54 4.78 17.81 17.72
N ASP A 55 4.53 19.02 18.23
CA ASP A 55 3.86 20.10 17.49
C ASP A 55 4.76 20.85 16.49
N LYS A 56 5.98 20.37 16.22
CA LYS A 56 6.95 21.10 15.38
C LYS A 56 6.48 21.31 13.94
N TYR A 57 5.74 20.37 13.38
CA TYR A 57 5.25 20.42 12.00
C TYR A 57 3.74 20.14 11.98
N PRO A 58 2.94 21.00 11.32
CA PRO A 58 1.51 20.76 11.22
C PRO A 58 1.22 19.50 10.40
N ILE A 59 0.21 18.75 10.81
CA ILE A 59 -0.36 17.65 10.03
C ILE A 59 -1.38 18.25 9.07
N CYS A 60 -1.21 17.98 7.78
CA CYS A 60 -1.99 18.61 6.71
C CYS A 60 -2.59 17.53 5.80
N LYS A 61 -3.88 17.68 5.45
CA LYS A 61 -4.50 16.92 4.37
C LYS A 61 -4.03 17.48 3.03
N LEU A 62 -4.02 16.65 1.98
CA LEU A 62 -3.42 17.05 0.71
C LEU A 62 -4.11 18.30 0.12
N HIS A 63 -5.44 18.43 0.27
CA HIS A 63 -6.21 19.53 -0.37
C HIS A 63 -5.84 20.91 0.17
N LYS A 64 -5.28 20.97 1.38
CA LYS A 64 -4.81 22.21 1.98
C LYS A 64 -3.44 22.64 1.50
N LEU A 65 -2.68 21.75 0.83
CA LEU A 65 -1.32 22.08 0.38
C LEU A 65 -1.29 23.17 -0.70
N THR A 66 -2.37 23.32 -1.47
CA THR A 66 -2.52 24.40 -2.46
C THR A 66 -3.02 25.71 -1.88
N GLU A 67 -3.73 25.65 -0.76
CA GLU A 67 -4.39 26.80 -0.14
C GLU A 67 -3.46 27.50 0.86
N GLU A 68 -2.62 26.73 1.55
CA GLU A 68 -1.76 27.20 2.63
C GLU A 68 -0.27 27.11 2.25
N LYS A 69 0.51 28.14 2.62
CA LYS A 69 1.97 28.14 2.43
C LYS A 69 2.65 27.41 3.59
N TYR A 70 2.79 26.09 3.49
CA TYR A 70 3.60 25.32 4.44
C TYR A 70 5.07 25.28 4.01
N ASN A 71 5.97 25.72 4.88
CA ASN A 71 7.41 25.52 4.68
C ASN A 71 7.81 24.04 4.90
N LYS A 72 7.25 23.42 5.95
CA LYS A 72 7.37 22.00 6.28
C LYS A 72 6.08 21.55 6.95
N CYS A 73 5.57 20.40 6.55
CA CYS A 73 4.37 19.78 7.12
C CYS A 73 4.51 18.26 7.09
N VAL A 74 3.57 17.59 7.77
CA VAL A 74 3.42 16.14 7.72
C VAL A 74 2.13 15.82 6.97
N VAL A 75 2.21 14.91 6.00
CA VAL A 75 1.06 14.39 5.27
C VAL A 75 0.92 12.92 5.59
N ILE A 76 -0.29 12.48 5.89
CA ILE A 76 -0.64 11.07 6.07
C ILE A 76 -1.49 10.66 4.87
N GLY A 77 -1.06 9.62 4.17
CA GLY A 77 -1.74 9.11 2.98
C GLY A 77 -1.23 7.73 2.59
N THR A 78 -1.69 7.25 1.44
CA THR A 78 -1.26 6.00 0.82
C THR A 78 -0.24 6.31 -0.26
N VAL A 79 0.88 5.59 -0.27
CA VAL A 79 1.87 5.70 -1.34
C VAL A 79 1.43 4.84 -2.52
N PHE A 80 1.27 5.47 -3.68
CA PHE A 80 1.03 4.80 -4.95
C PHE A 80 2.27 4.91 -5.84
N LYS A 81 2.68 3.79 -6.45
CA LYS A 81 3.76 3.75 -7.43
C LYS A 81 3.18 3.49 -8.81
N ASP A 82 3.29 4.48 -9.68
CA ASP A 82 2.97 4.32 -11.10
C ASP A 82 4.15 3.65 -11.79
N GLN A 83 3.96 2.39 -12.16
CA GLN A 83 5.03 1.53 -12.65
C GLN A 83 4.90 1.36 -14.16
N LYS A 84 5.91 1.79 -14.91
CA LYS A 84 5.85 1.77 -16.38
C LYS A 84 5.69 0.36 -16.95
N LEU A 85 6.35 -0.60 -16.30
CA LEU A 85 6.40 -1.99 -16.71
C LEU A 85 5.25 -2.82 -16.13
N LYS A 86 4.39 -2.25 -15.29
CA LYS A 86 3.26 -2.99 -14.68
C LYS A 86 2.28 -3.42 -15.77
N PRO A 87 1.87 -4.70 -15.80
CA PRO A 87 0.89 -5.19 -16.76
C PRO A 87 -0.43 -4.42 -16.65
N SER A 88 -0.96 -3.99 -17.79
CA SER A 88 -2.25 -3.31 -17.88
C SER A 88 -3.23 -4.17 -18.68
N VAL A 89 -4.35 -4.54 -18.05
CA VAL A 89 -5.42 -5.29 -18.72
C VAL A 89 -5.96 -4.51 -19.91
N LEU A 90 -6.13 -3.19 -19.78
CA LEU A 90 -6.61 -2.33 -20.88
C LEU A 90 -5.62 -2.29 -22.05
N LYS A 91 -4.30 -2.21 -21.74
CA LYS A 91 -3.26 -2.25 -22.77
C LYS A 91 -3.25 -3.59 -23.51
N GLN A 92 -3.36 -4.70 -22.77
CA GLN A 92 -3.46 -6.04 -23.35
C GLN A 92 -4.69 -6.20 -24.23
N LEU A 93 -5.86 -5.68 -23.82
CA LEU A 93 -7.08 -5.73 -24.63
C LEU A 93 -6.94 -4.90 -25.91
N ALA A 94 -6.32 -3.71 -25.84
CA ALA A 94 -6.03 -2.88 -27.01
C ALA A 94 -5.02 -3.54 -27.98
N GLU A 95 -4.07 -4.30 -27.42
CA GLU A 95 -3.05 -5.05 -28.16
C GLU A 95 -3.50 -6.46 -28.56
N GLY A 96 -4.70 -6.89 -28.20
CA GLY A 96 -5.21 -8.27 -28.31
C GLY A 96 -5.31 -8.87 -29.72
N ASN A 97 -4.96 -8.10 -30.75
CA ASN A 97 -4.76 -8.58 -32.12
C ASN A 97 -3.31 -9.03 -32.40
N GLN A 98 -2.41 -8.97 -31.42
CA GLN A 98 -1.01 -9.39 -31.58
C GLN A 98 -0.89 -10.91 -31.54
N LEU A 99 -0.40 -11.49 -32.63
CA LEU A 99 -0.09 -12.94 -32.76
C LEU A 99 1.12 -13.38 -31.91
N ILE A 100 1.83 -12.43 -31.30
CA ILE A 100 3.07 -12.68 -30.57
C ILE A 100 2.79 -12.54 -29.06
N PRO A 101 3.10 -13.58 -28.25
CA PRO A 101 2.95 -13.50 -26.81
C PRO A 101 3.87 -12.42 -26.23
N GLN A 102 3.34 -11.59 -25.33
CA GLN A 102 4.14 -10.58 -24.67
C GLN A 102 5.21 -11.22 -23.77
N PRO A 103 6.41 -10.64 -23.69
CA PRO A 103 7.46 -11.15 -22.83
C PRO A 103 7.00 -11.16 -21.36
N ILE A 104 7.23 -12.28 -20.67
CA ILE A 104 6.94 -12.40 -19.24
C ILE A 104 8.02 -11.60 -18.49
N LEU A 105 7.63 -10.44 -17.96
CA LEU A 105 8.51 -9.64 -17.12
C LEU A 105 8.60 -10.26 -15.72
N THR A 106 9.82 -10.45 -15.22
CA THR A 106 10.08 -10.90 -13.84
C THR A 106 10.27 -9.73 -12.87
N HIS A 107 10.49 -8.52 -13.40
CA HIS A 107 10.65 -7.28 -12.66
C HIS A 107 9.81 -6.16 -13.30
N PHE A 108 9.17 -5.34 -12.47
CA PHE A 108 8.26 -4.27 -12.91
C PHE A 108 8.74 -2.88 -12.49
N THR A 109 9.99 -2.77 -12.03
CA THR A 109 10.57 -1.50 -11.61
C THR A 109 11.30 -0.87 -12.79
N ASP A 110 11.12 0.42 -12.95
CA ASP A 110 11.79 1.23 -13.97
C ASP A 110 12.27 2.56 -13.36
N GLU A 111 13.34 3.13 -13.92
CA GLU A 111 13.84 4.45 -13.47
C GLU A 111 12.84 5.58 -13.76
N SER A 112 11.93 5.39 -14.72
CA SER A 112 10.86 6.32 -15.03
C SER A 112 9.61 6.18 -14.16
N ASP A 113 9.59 5.24 -13.20
CA ASP A 113 8.46 5.05 -12.29
C ASP A 113 8.21 6.31 -11.45
N LEU A 114 6.93 6.67 -11.29
CA LEU A 114 6.52 7.85 -10.53
C LEU A 114 5.91 7.44 -9.19
N LEU A 115 6.13 8.26 -8.16
CA LEU A 115 5.53 8.08 -6.85
C LEU A 115 4.49 9.16 -6.58
N PHE A 116 3.38 8.74 -5.99
CA PHE A 116 2.28 9.61 -5.59
C PHE A 116 1.94 9.38 -4.12
N MET A 117 1.60 10.46 -3.42
CA MET A 117 0.92 10.41 -2.14
C MET A 117 -0.57 10.65 -2.40
N GLU A 118 -1.42 9.74 -1.92
CA GLU A 118 -2.87 9.79 -2.11
C GLU A 118 -3.60 9.86 -0.77
N ASP A 119 -4.67 10.66 -0.69
CA ASP A 119 -5.62 10.66 0.41
C ASP A 119 -7.03 10.28 -0.09
N GLU A 120 -8.08 10.55 0.68
CA GLU A 120 -9.46 10.20 0.33
C GLU A 120 -9.99 10.96 -0.90
N VAL A 121 -9.37 12.08 -1.28
CA VAL A 121 -9.92 13.03 -2.26
C VAL A 121 -9.01 13.17 -3.48
N GLN A 122 -7.69 13.14 -3.30
CA GLN A 122 -6.76 13.50 -4.36
C GLN A 122 -5.36 12.91 -4.18
N ARG A 123 -4.46 13.25 -5.11
CA ARG A 123 -3.07 12.81 -5.09
C ARG A 123 -2.09 13.88 -5.53
N TYR A 124 -0.88 13.81 -4.99
CA TYR A 124 0.27 14.63 -5.38
C TYR A 124 1.44 13.75 -5.77
N GLN A 125 2.13 14.10 -6.86
CA GLN A 125 3.41 13.47 -7.19
C GLN A 125 4.45 13.87 -6.13
N ILE A 126 5.18 12.89 -5.60
CA ILE A 126 6.26 13.12 -4.64
C ILE A 126 7.62 12.98 -5.33
N VAL A 127 8.51 13.94 -5.07
CA VAL A 127 9.88 13.94 -5.55
C VAL A 127 10.82 13.89 -4.35
N VAL A 128 11.60 12.82 -4.25
CA VAL A 128 12.59 12.66 -3.18
C VAL A 128 13.91 13.26 -3.65
N LYS A 129 14.37 14.31 -2.97
CA LYS A 129 15.74 14.81 -3.13
C LYS A 129 16.63 14.09 -2.12
N TYR A 130 17.56 13.28 -2.61
CA TYR A 130 18.62 12.72 -1.77
C TYR A 130 19.67 13.80 -1.54
N SER A 131 19.83 14.26 -0.30
CA SER A 131 21.05 14.96 0.09
C SER A 131 22.14 13.91 0.29
N LYS A 132 23.19 13.95 -0.54
CA LYS A 132 24.44 13.23 -0.27
C LYS A 132 25.12 13.81 0.96
#